data_AF-L7FQQ6-F1
#
_entry.id   AF-L7FQQ6-F1
#
_cell.length_a   1.000
_cell.length_b   1.000
_cell.length_c   1.000
_cell.angle_alpha   90.00
_cell.angle_beta   90.00
_cell.angle_gamma   90.00
#
_symmetry.space_group_name_H-M   'P 1'
#
loop_
_entity.id
_entity.type
_entity.pdbx_description
1 polymer ?
#
loop_
_entity_poly.entity_id
_entity_poly.type
_entity_poly.pdbx_seq_one_letter_code
_entity_poly.pdbx_strand_id
1 'polypeptide(L)'
;MSRLSSYHIMIVSKYFKTIKDFINLELVCKKYGGNMEKFHFNPIPLNRKTIRYFPNIETLCLWNKKDDTFGNKFMINTEENKHCENKTGLKIEFFRIIVWFNVDFETVNRNKNRNIEFKNVTYTQNDREKFGNNIPLNVISIGEECFRQCSNLSSISIPSNVTSLGDGCFRGCYVLSSVTIPSSVKSIGYCCFSDCVSLSSVTIPSSVTSIGDGCFCECISLICVTIPSSVTSISDNCFFRCISLSSVTIPLSITLIGIQCFPSNTEIHRD
;
A
#
# COMPACT_ATOMS: atom_id res chain seq x y z
N MET A 1 32.40 -24.19 21.37
CA MET A 1 31.33 -23.17 21.17
C MET A 1 31.88 -22.08 20.25
N SER A 2 31.27 -21.85 19.10
CA SER A 2 31.63 -20.71 18.25
C SER A 2 31.29 -19.41 18.99
N ARG A 3 32.28 -18.51 19.12
CA ARG A 3 32.08 -17.23 19.80
C ARG A 3 31.39 -16.26 18.84
N LEU A 4 30.32 -15.59 19.27
CA LEU A 4 29.65 -14.53 18.49
C LEU A 4 30.67 -13.48 18.02
N SER A 5 30.81 -13.30 16.71
CA SER A 5 31.70 -12.27 16.15
C SER A 5 31.05 -10.89 16.15
N SER A 6 31.84 -9.86 15.80
CA SER A 6 31.36 -8.49 15.69
C SER A 6 30.44 -8.26 14.47
N TYR A 7 30.36 -9.21 13.53
CA TYR A 7 29.36 -9.21 12.45
C TYR A 7 28.04 -9.83 12.90
N HIS A 8 28.09 -10.87 13.74
CA HIS A 8 26.88 -11.46 14.31
C HIS A 8 26.12 -10.42 15.14
N ILE A 9 26.84 -9.61 15.94
CA ILE A 9 26.20 -8.58 16.74
C ILE A 9 25.60 -7.45 15.89
N MET A 10 26.24 -7.09 14.76
CA MET A 10 25.68 -6.13 13.81
C MET A 10 24.32 -6.61 13.30
N ILE A 11 24.23 -7.88 12.88
CA ILE A 11 22.97 -8.50 12.43
C ILE A 11 21.92 -8.47 13.55
N VAL A 12 22.27 -8.89 14.77
CA VAL A 12 21.36 -8.89 15.91
C VAL A 12 20.89 -7.48 16.26
N SER A 13 21.78 -6.49 16.19
CA SER A 13 21.44 -5.10 16.52
C SER A 13 20.48 -4.44 15.53
N LYS A 14 20.23 -5.04 14.36
CA LYS A 14 19.14 -4.59 13.45
C LYS A 14 17.76 -4.71 14.08
N TYR A 15 17.60 -5.53 15.11
CA TYR A 15 16.34 -5.71 15.84
C TYR A 15 16.19 -4.78 17.05
N PHE A 16 17.19 -3.92 17.31
CA PHE A 16 17.09 -2.91 18.35
C PHE A 16 16.09 -1.83 17.98
N LYS A 17 15.46 -1.22 18.99
CA LYS A 17 14.35 -0.27 18.80
C LYS A 17 14.78 1.17 18.98
N THR A 18 15.81 1.40 19.79
CA THR A 18 16.20 2.74 20.21
C THR A 18 17.71 2.92 20.13
N ILE A 19 18.15 4.18 20.02
CA ILE A 19 19.58 4.51 20.07
C ILE A 19 20.24 4.05 21.38
N LYS A 20 19.47 4.00 22.48
CA LYS A 20 19.96 3.56 23.80
C LYS A 20 20.40 2.10 23.77
N ASP A 21 19.73 1.25 23.00
CA ASP A 21 20.09 -0.16 22.86
C ASP A 21 21.48 -0.31 22.22
N PHE A 22 21.77 0.48 21.18
CA PHE A 22 23.09 0.51 20.53
C PHE A 22 24.18 1.06 21.45
N ILE A 23 23.91 2.18 22.13
CA ILE A 23 24.85 2.77 23.09
C ILE A 23 25.16 1.78 24.21
N ASN A 24 24.14 1.14 24.79
CA ASN A 24 24.32 0.15 25.84
C ASN A 24 25.16 -1.04 25.36
N LEU A 25 24.93 -1.53 24.14
CA LEU A 25 25.70 -2.64 23.57
C LEU A 25 27.20 -2.32 23.56
N GLU A 26 27.58 -1.16 23.04
CA GLU A 26 28.99 -0.78 22.91
C GLU A 26 29.64 -0.42 24.26
N LEU A 27 28.88 0.18 25.19
CA LEU A 27 29.37 0.51 26.53
C LEU A 27 29.56 -0.73 27.41
N VAL A 28 28.64 -1.70 27.36
CA VAL A 28 28.66 -2.89 28.22
C VAL A 28 29.70 -3.90 27.73
N CYS A 29 29.87 -4.04 26.41
CA CYS A 29 30.78 -5.04 25.85
C CYS A 29 31.77 -4.42 24.86
N LYS A 30 32.99 -4.12 25.34
CA LYS A 30 34.07 -3.54 24.53
C LYS A 30 34.39 -4.32 23.24
N LYS A 31 34.16 -5.64 23.24
CA LYS A 31 34.30 -6.50 22.06
C LYS A 31 33.44 -6.05 20.88
N TYR A 32 32.33 -5.39 21.17
CA TYR A 32 31.37 -4.91 20.18
C TYR A 32 31.46 -3.39 19.94
N GLY A 33 32.52 -2.73 20.43
CA GLY A 33 32.79 -1.34 20.08
C GLY A 33 32.94 -1.15 18.56
N GLY A 34 32.48 -0.01 18.05
CA GLY A 34 32.45 0.28 16.61
C GLY A 34 31.41 -0.56 15.86
N ASN A 35 30.35 -1.00 16.54
CA ASN A 35 29.25 -1.72 15.88
C ASN A 35 28.43 -0.76 15.00
N MET A 36 28.14 0.45 15.48
CA MET A 36 27.36 1.44 14.74
C MET A 36 28.08 1.94 13.47
N GLU A 37 29.41 1.93 13.44
CA GLU A 37 30.21 2.28 12.26
C GLU A 37 30.02 1.33 11.08
N LYS A 38 29.53 0.11 11.31
CA LYS A 38 29.35 -0.90 10.25
C LYS A 38 28.05 -0.74 9.46
N PHE A 39 27.19 0.19 9.88
CA PHE A 39 25.91 0.44 9.23
C PHE A 39 26.06 1.48 8.12
N HIS A 40 25.72 1.07 6.90
CA HIS A 40 25.61 1.97 5.74
C HIS A 40 24.17 2.47 5.51
N PHE A 41 23.22 1.99 6.32
CA PHE A 41 21.86 2.48 6.39
C PHE A 41 21.40 2.53 7.85
N ASN A 42 20.51 3.45 8.18
CA ASN A 42 20.09 3.60 9.57
C ASN A 42 19.15 2.44 9.95
N PRO A 43 19.43 1.70 11.03
CA PRO A 43 18.57 0.59 11.48
C PRO A 43 17.34 1.08 12.25
N ILE A 44 17.35 2.34 12.70
CA ILE A 44 16.29 3.01 13.46
C ILE A 44 16.11 4.45 12.95
N PRO A 45 15.01 5.14 13.26
CA PRO A 45 14.87 6.58 13.02
C PRO A 45 16.01 7.37 13.67
N LEU A 46 16.67 8.22 12.86
CA LEU A 46 17.75 9.10 13.32
C LEU A 46 17.36 10.56 13.22
N ASN A 47 18.00 11.38 14.04
CA ASN A 47 17.93 12.82 13.97
C ASN A 47 19.33 13.44 13.93
N ARG A 48 19.40 14.77 13.81
CA ARG A 48 20.67 15.50 13.73
C ARG A 48 21.63 15.26 14.91
N LYS A 49 21.13 14.87 16.07
CA LYS A 49 21.97 14.50 17.22
C LYS A 49 22.43 13.05 17.10
N THR A 50 21.52 12.12 16.78
CA THR A 50 21.80 10.69 16.80
C THR A 50 22.52 10.17 15.56
N ILE A 51 22.46 10.87 14.42
CA ILE A 51 23.21 10.50 13.20
C ILE A 51 24.72 10.42 13.43
N ARG A 52 25.24 11.20 14.39
CA ARG A 52 26.68 11.22 14.73
C ARG A 52 27.18 9.89 15.28
N TYR A 53 26.30 9.04 15.82
CA TYR A 53 26.66 7.70 16.28
C TYR A 53 26.84 6.70 15.12
N PHE A 54 26.30 7.00 13.94
CA PHE A 54 26.39 6.17 12.74
C PHE A 54 27.13 6.94 11.64
N PRO A 55 28.46 7.03 11.69
CA PRO A 55 29.23 7.91 10.82
C PRO A 55 29.23 7.51 9.33
N ASN A 56 28.98 6.23 9.02
CA ASN A 56 29.11 5.67 7.67
C ASN A 56 27.75 5.50 6.95
N ILE A 57 26.72 6.22 7.37
CA ILE A 57 25.37 6.13 6.78
C ILE A 57 25.37 6.79 5.40
N GLU A 58 25.16 5.98 4.37
CA GLU A 58 25.04 6.42 2.98
C GLU A 58 23.59 6.37 2.49
N THR A 59 22.80 5.40 2.99
CA THR A 59 21.38 5.25 2.70
C THR A 59 20.53 5.67 3.89
N LEU A 60 19.72 6.72 3.73
CA LEU A 60 18.74 7.13 4.73
C LEU A 60 17.42 6.39 4.52
N CYS A 61 17.01 5.56 5.48
CA CYS A 61 15.69 4.95 5.55
C CYS A 61 14.74 5.81 6.39
N LEU A 62 13.57 6.12 5.84
CA LEU A 62 12.49 6.88 6.50
C LEU A 62 11.24 6.00 6.62
N TRP A 63 10.74 5.76 7.83
CA TRP A 63 9.57 4.91 8.10
C TRP A 63 8.30 5.69 8.34
N ASN A 64 8.40 6.99 8.64
CA ASN A 64 7.26 7.91 8.73
C ASN A 64 7.67 9.34 8.35
N LYS A 65 6.67 10.21 8.13
CA LYS A 65 6.90 11.61 7.71
C LYS A 65 7.78 12.41 8.68
N LYS A 66 7.75 12.10 9.98
CA LYS A 66 8.50 12.82 11.03
C LYS A 66 9.97 12.43 11.08
N ASP A 67 10.36 11.33 10.42
CA ASP A 67 11.76 10.89 10.37
C ASP A 67 12.62 11.80 9.49
N ASP A 68 12.02 12.58 8.57
CA ASP A 68 12.74 13.55 7.74
C ASP A 68 13.17 14.78 8.55
N THR A 69 14.24 14.63 9.33
CA THR A 69 14.83 15.70 10.15
C THR A 69 16.08 16.34 9.51
N PHE A 70 16.41 15.90 8.30
CA PHE A 70 17.65 16.23 7.59
C PHE A 70 17.45 17.27 6.48
N GLY A 71 16.23 17.77 6.30
CA GLY A 71 15.91 18.81 5.34
C GLY A 71 15.79 18.29 3.91
N ASN A 72 15.31 17.04 3.74
CA ASN A 72 15.14 16.47 2.40
C ASN A 72 13.97 17.13 1.66
N LYS A 73 12.96 17.65 2.37
CA LYS A 73 11.91 18.53 1.80
C LYS A 73 11.19 17.92 0.59
N PHE A 74 11.02 16.60 0.55
CA PHE A 74 10.35 15.94 -0.59
C PHE A 74 8.82 15.93 -0.46
N MET A 75 8.28 16.08 0.75
CA MET A 75 6.85 16.06 1.08
C MET A 75 6.18 17.45 1.09
N ILE A 76 6.71 18.46 0.38
CA ILE A 76 6.14 19.82 0.43
C ILE A 76 4.74 19.81 -0.21
N ASN A 77 3.68 19.71 0.59
CA ASN A 77 2.34 20.10 0.14
C ASN A 77 2.18 21.62 0.33
N THR A 78 1.62 22.26 -0.69
CA THR A 78 1.55 23.72 -0.89
C THR A 78 0.64 24.44 0.11
N GLU A 79 -0.03 23.73 1.03
CA GLU A 79 -1.05 24.32 1.90
C GLU A 79 -0.75 24.21 3.41
N GLU A 80 0.07 23.26 3.87
CA GLU A 80 0.30 23.06 5.32
C GLU A 80 1.58 23.72 5.87
N ASN A 81 2.46 24.23 5.00
CA ASN A 81 3.79 24.72 5.43
C ASN A 81 3.89 26.22 5.69
N LYS A 82 2.78 26.93 5.93
CA LYS A 82 2.87 28.31 6.47
C LYS A 82 3.39 28.38 7.92
N HIS A 83 3.54 27.24 8.61
CA HIS A 83 3.96 27.22 10.02
C HIS A 83 5.20 26.36 10.38
N CYS A 84 5.89 25.76 9.41
CA CYS A 84 7.16 25.05 9.66
C CYS A 84 8.34 25.64 8.88
N GLU A 85 8.31 26.94 8.60
CA GLU A 85 9.54 27.68 8.37
C GLU A 85 10.08 28.10 9.73
N ASN A 86 11.28 27.59 10.08
CA ASN A 86 12.26 28.12 11.05
C ASN A 86 12.93 27.02 11.87
N LYS A 87 13.75 26.21 11.19
CA LYS A 87 15.02 25.75 11.74
C LYS A 87 15.97 25.49 10.58
N THR A 88 16.69 26.55 10.23
CA THR A 88 17.85 26.61 9.34
C THR A 88 18.98 25.73 9.87
N GLY A 89 18.79 24.43 9.82
CA GLY A 89 19.89 23.49 10.00
C GLY A 89 20.43 23.08 8.63
N LEU A 90 21.75 23.08 8.47
CA LEU A 90 22.46 22.56 7.28
C LEU A 90 21.85 21.22 6.82
N LYS A 91 21.54 21.12 5.52
CA LYS A 91 21.07 19.88 4.87
C LYS A 91 22.17 18.83 5.00
N ILE A 92 21.81 17.61 5.41
CA ILE A 92 22.72 16.46 5.32
C ILE A 92 22.37 15.73 4.02
N GLU A 93 23.38 15.52 3.18
CA GLU A 93 23.21 14.79 1.93
C GLU A 93 23.54 13.33 2.14
N PHE A 94 22.67 12.46 1.62
CA PHE A 94 22.84 11.01 1.61
C PHE A 94 23.00 10.56 0.16
N PHE A 95 23.74 9.47 -0.07
CA PHE A 95 23.87 8.88 -1.40
C PHE A 95 22.52 8.40 -1.93
N ARG A 96 21.68 7.84 -1.05
CA ARG A 96 20.33 7.37 -1.37
C ARG A 96 19.38 7.61 -0.21
N ILE A 97 18.11 7.87 -0.51
CA ILE A 97 17.02 7.95 0.47
C ILE A 97 15.97 6.90 0.10
N ILE A 98 15.52 6.11 1.06
CA ILE A 98 14.44 5.13 0.89
C ILE A 98 13.27 5.53 1.80
N VAL A 99 12.13 5.79 1.19
CA VAL A 99 10.88 6.17 1.86
C VAL A 99 9.98 4.93 1.94
N TRP A 100 9.74 4.46 3.16
CA TRP A 100 8.94 3.28 3.44
C TRP A 100 7.48 3.58 3.78
N PHE A 101 7.13 4.82 4.11
CA PHE A 101 5.73 5.18 4.34
C PHE A 101 5.00 5.48 3.04
N ASN A 102 3.68 5.48 3.10
CA ASN A 102 2.81 5.72 1.94
C ASN A 102 2.92 7.18 1.45
N VAL A 103 3.08 7.35 0.14
CA VAL A 103 3.08 8.66 -0.55
C VAL A 103 2.18 8.61 -1.77
N ASP A 104 1.58 9.75 -2.13
CA ASP A 104 0.88 9.91 -3.42
C ASP A 104 1.85 9.91 -4.61
N PHE A 105 1.33 9.61 -5.80
CA PHE A 105 2.15 9.52 -7.01
C PHE A 105 2.69 10.88 -7.45
N GLU A 106 1.96 11.98 -7.25
CA GLU A 106 2.42 13.34 -7.53
C GLU A 106 3.73 13.65 -6.79
N THR A 107 3.83 13.28 -5.52
CA THR A 107 5.06 13.41 -4.73
C THR A 107 6.21 12.65 -5.38
N VAL A 108 5.97 11.42 -5.84
CA VAL A 108 6.98 10.63 -6.54
C VAL A 108 7.40 11.30 -7.85
N ASN A 109 6.45 11.72 -8.67
CA ASN A 109 6.70 12.36 -9.96
C ASN A 109 7.50 13.66 -9.80
N ARG A 110 7.22 14.47 -8.76
CA ARG A 110 7.95 15.70 -8.44
C ARG A 110 9.41 15.44 -8.05
N ASN A 111 9.69 14.28 -7.48
CA ASN A 111 11.01 13.88 -7.00
C ASN A 111 11.73 12.89 -7.93
N LYS A 112 11.24 12.68 -9.17
CA LYS A 112 11.75 11.65 -10.11
C LYS A 112 13.23 11.76 -10.47
N ASN A 113 13.80 12.97 -10.42
CA ASN A 113 15.21 13.23 -10.73
C ASN A 113 16.11 13.26 -9.49
N ARG A 114 15.58 12.85 -8.33
CA ARG A 114 16.32 12.83 -7.06
C ARG A 114 16.69 11.40 -6.70
N ASN A 115 17.68 11.26 -5.83
CA ASN A 115 18.13 9.99 -5.27
C ASN A 115 17.18 9.45 -4.17
N ILE A 116 15.87 9.49 -4.44
CA ILE A 116 14.82 9.07 -3.51
C ILE A 116 14.05 7.91 -4.12
N GLU A 117 14.02 6.80 -3.40
CA GLU A 117 13.23 5.62 -3.73
C GLU A 117 12.00 5.56 -2.84
N PHE A 118 10.82 5.47 -3.44
CA PHE A 118 9.55 5.36 -2.73
C PHE A 118 9.05 3.92 -2.82
N LYS A 119 8.87 3.27 -1.67
CA LYS A 119 8.49 1.86 -1.59
C LYS A 119 6.98 1.63 -1.62
N ASN A 120 6.19 2.61 -1.19
CA ASN A 120 4.74 2.51 -1.08
C ASN A 120 4.10 3.75 -1.73
N VAL A 121 3.69 3.59 -2.99
CA VAL A 121 3.12 4.66 -3.81
C VAL A 121 1.64 4.40 -4.06
N THR A 122 0.79 5.35 -3.67
CA THR A 122 -0.66 5.31 -3.93
C THR A 122 -0.99 6.20 -5.11
N TYR A 123 -1.79 5.69 -6.05
CA TYR A 123 -2.43 6.53 -7.07
C TYR A 123 -3.76 7.04 -6.52
N THR A 124 -3.84 8.32 -6.23
CA THR A 124 -4.99 8.97 -5.58
C THR A 124 -5.96 9.56 -6.61
N GLN A 125 -7.14 10.03 -6.16
CA GLN A 125 -8.04 10.79 -7.02
C GLN A 125 -7.36 12.05 -7.59
N ASN A 126 -6.59 12.77 -6.77
CA ASN A 126 -5.83 13.95 -7.22
C ASN A 126 -4.80 13.60 -8.29
N ASP A 127 -4.15 12.44 -8.17
CA ASP A 127 -3.22 11.94 -9.19
C ASP A 127 -3.96 11.64 -10.50
N ARG A 128 -5.11 10.95 -10.44
CA ARG A 128 -5.95 10.69 -11.61
C ARG A 128 -6.40 11.98 -12.30
N GLU A 129 -6.79 13.00 -11.54
CA GLU A 129 -7.19 14.29 -12.10
C GLU A 129 -6.04 15.01 -12.83
N LYS A 130 -4.79 14.80 -12.38
CA LYS A 130 -3.59 15.43 -12.97
C LYS A 130 -2.95 14.61 -14.10
N PHE A 131 -2.93 13.28 -13.98
CA PHE A 131 -2.19 12.38 -14.86
C PHE A 131 -3.09 11.44 -15.69
N GLY A 132 -4.40 11.47 -15.45
CA GLY A 132 -5.41 10.70 -16.19
C GLY A 132 -5.64 9.29 -15.65
N ASN A 133 -6.24 8.43 -16.47
CA ASN A 133 -6.64 7.08 -16.06
C ASN A 133 -5.53 6.02 -16.18
N ASN A 134 -4.38 6.38 -16.78
CA ASN A 134 -3.27 5.46 -16.96
C ASN A 134 -2.43 5.38 -15.68
N ILE A 135 -2.56 4.27 -14.95
CA ILE A 135 -1.88 4.08 -13.67
C ILE A 135 -0.38 3.76 -13.93
N PRO A 136 0.55 4.53 -13.34
CA PRO A 136 2.00 4.29 -13.48
C PRO A 136 2.48 2.95 -12.89
N LEU A 137 3.48 2.33 -13.53
CA LEU A 137 4.04 1.01 -13.15
C LEU A 137 4.77 0.96 -11.80
N ASN A 138 4.96 2.09 -11.12
CA ASN A 138 5.55 2.14 -9.78
C ASN A 138 4.49 2.28 -8.66
N VAL A 139 3.20 2.30 -9.02
CA VAL A 139 2.08 2.38 -8.06
C VAL A 139 1.83 1.04 -7.39
N ILE A 140 1.81 1.03 -6.06
CA ILE A 140 1.60 -0.16 -5.23
C ILE A 140 0.14 -0.29 -4.77
N SER A 141 -0.62 0.81 -4.73
CA SER A 141 -2.03 0.81 -4.33
C SER A 141 -2.85 1.84 -5.10
N ILE A 142 -4.11 1.50 -5.39
CA ILE A 142 -5.09 2.49 -5.88
C ILE A 142 -5.82 3.04 -4.66
N GLY A 143 -5.84 4.37 -4.51
CA GLY A 143 -6.39 5.05 -3.34
C GLY A 143 -7.92 4.99 -3.26
N GLU A 144 -8.42 5.36 -2.08
CA GLU A 144 -9.84 5.56 -1.82
C GLU A 144 -10.48 6.48 -2.87
N GLU A 145 -11.64 6.06 -3.39
CA GLU A 145 -12.47 6.78 -4.35
C GLU A 145 -11.71 7.28 -5.60
N CYS A 146 -10.55 6.68 -5.92
CA CYS A 146 -9.62 7.18 -6.94
C CYS A 146 -10.31 7.36 -8.30
N PHE A 147 -11.13 6.40 -8.73
CA PHE A 147 -11.92 6.44 -9.96
C PHE A 147 -13.42 6.57 -9.71
N ARG A 148 -13.84 7.07 -8.54
CA ARG A 148 -15.27 7.24 -8.23
C ARG A 148 -15.98 8.02 -9.33
N GLN A 149 -17.12 7.50 -9.79
CA GLN A 149 -17.99 8.11 -10.78
C GLN A 149 -17.28 8.46 -12.10
N CYS A 150 -16.23 7.72 -12.47
CA CYS A 150 -15.62 7.83 -13.79
C CYS A 150 -16.54 7.28 -14.88
N SER A 151 -17.54 8.08 -15.27
CA SER A 151 -18.65 7.70 -16.16
C SER A 151 -18.24 7.29 -17.58
N ASN A 152 -17.02 7.61 -18.00
CA ASN A 152 -16.47 7.24 -19.31
C ASN A 152 -15.44 6.09 -19.24
N LEU A 153 -15.20 5.52 -18.06
CA LEU A 153 -14.22 4.44 -17.87
C LEU A 153 -14.84 3.09 -18.26
N SER A 154 -14.73 2.71 -19.54
CA SER A 154 -15.25 1.43 -20.05
C SER A 154 -14.35 0.23 -19.73
N SER A 155 -13.06 0.47 -19.55
CA SER A 155 -12.06 -0.51 -19.15
C SER A 155 -10.94 0.17 -18.38
N ILE A 156 -10.23 -0.60 -17.55
CA ILE A 156 -9.02 -0.14 -16.88
C ILE A 156 -7.94 -1.22 -16.88
N SER A 157 -6.70 -0.81 -17.14
CA SER A 157 -5.52 -1.65 -16.95
C SER A 157 -4.89 -1.35 -15.59
N ILE A 158 -4.98 -2.31 -14.66
CA ILE A 158 -4.38 -2.21 -13.34
C ILE A 158 -2.96 -2.83 -13.41
N PRO A 159 -1.89 -2.09 -13.07
CA PRO A 159 -0.53 -2.62 -13.11
C PRO A 159 -0.32 -3.83 -12.19
N SER A 160 0.55 -4.76 -12.60
CA SER A 160 0.82 -6.02 -11.90
C SER A 160 1.61 -5.90 -10.59
N ASN A 161 2.00 -4.68 -10.20
CA ASN A 161 2.61 -4.37 -8.92
C ASN A 161 1.61 -3.78 -7.92
N VAL A 162 0.36 -3.52 -8.33
CA VAL A 162 -0.69 -3.06 -7.42
C VAL A 162 -1.08 -4.21 -6.48
N THR A 163 -0.99 -3.98 -5.18
CA THR A 163 -1.25 -4.97 -4.13
C THR A 163 -2.57 -4.73 -3.41
N SER A 164 -3.16 -3.54 -3.53
CA SER A 164 -4.45 -3.22 -2.91
C SER A 164 -5.27 -2.23 -3.72
N LEU A 165 -6.58 -2.42 -3.64
CA LEU A 165 -7.61 -1.54 -4.20
C LEU A 165 -8.35 -0.88 -3.02
N GLY A 166 -8.34 0.45 -2.95
CA GLY A 166 -8.94 1.21 -1.85
C GLY A 166 -10.46 1.22 -1.83
N ASP A 167 -11.04 1.79 -0.77
CA ASP A 167 -12.50 1.87 -0.62
C ASP A 167 -13.13 2.73 -1.72
N GLY A 168 -14.25 2.30 -2.28
CA GLY A 168 -14.98 2.99 -3.35
C GLY A 168 -14.17 3.21 -4.63
N CYS A 169 -13.02 2.55 -4.80
CA CYS A 169 -12.04 2.97 -5.79
C CYS A 169 -12.54 3.02 -7.25
N PHE A 170 -13.52 2.21 -7.63
CA PHE A 170 -14.22 2.22 -8.92
C PHE A 170 -15.73 2.47 -8.78
N ARG A 171 -16.20 2.95 -7.62
CA ARG A 171 -17.63 3.09 -7.33
C ARG A 171 -18.31 4.00 -8.34
N GLY A 172 -19.42 3.56 -8.92
CA GLY A 172 -20.19 4.32 -9.90
C GLY A 172 -19.48 4.49 -11.25
N CYS A 173 -18.50 3.64 -11.58
CA CYS A 173 -18.02 3.54 -12.96
C CYS A 173 -19.07 2.83 -13.83
N TYR A 174 -20.14 3.54 -14.19
CA TYR A 174 -21.36 2.94 -14.74
C TYR A 174 -21.15 2.19 -16.07
N VAL A 175 -20.16 2.58 -16.88
CA VAL A 175 -19.88 1.97 -18.18
C VAL A 175 -18.76 0.93 -18.14
N LEU A 176 -18.15 0.71 -16.96
CA LEU A 176 -17.08 -0.27 -16.79
C LEU A 176 -17.64 -1.67 -16.96
N SER A 177 -17.31 -2.34 -18.06
CA SER A 177 -17.93 -3.61 -18.43
C SER A 177 -17.14 -4.83 -17.98
N SER A 178 -15.83 -4.67 -17.78
CA SER A 178 -14.92 -5.73 -17.33
C SER A 178 -13.74 -5.15 -16.57
N VAL A 179 -13.26 -5.90 -15.59
CA VAL A 179 -12.05 -5.58 -14.82
C VAL A 179 -11.23 -6.85 -14.64
N THR A 180 -9.96 -6.79 -15.02
CA THR A 180 -8.99 -7.83 -14.69
C THR A 180 -8.20 -7.39 -13.46
N ILE A 181 -8.45 -8.04 -12.33
CA ILE A 181 -7.72 -7.77 -11.08
C ILE A 181 -6.38 -8.54 -11.13
N PRO A 182 -5.22 -7.86 -11.01
CA PRO A 182 -3.92 -8.53 -11.05
C PRO A 182 -3.68 -9.49 -9.88
N SER A 183 -2.94 -10.57 -10.11
CA SER A 183 -2.58 -11.58 -9.09
C SER A 183 -1.66 -11.08 -7.96
N SER A 184 -1.21 -9.83 -8.04
CA SER A 184 -0.52 -9.14 -6.95
C SER A 184 -1.49 -8.60 -5.89
N VAL A 185 -2.75 -8.38 -6.23
CA VAL A 185 -3.76 -7.80 -5.34
C VAL A 185 -4.09 -8.76 -4.20
N LYS A 186 -4.00 -8.27 -2.98
CA LYS A 186 -4.30 -8.98 -1.73
C LYS A 186 -5.64 -8.58 -1.11
N SER A 187 -6.07 -7.34 -1.31
CA SER A 187 -7.28 -6.81 -0.71
C SER A 187 -8.04 -5.90 -1.68
N ILE A 188 -9.37 -6.01 -1.63
CA ILE A 188 -10.31 -5.14 -2.34
C ILE A 188 -11.16 -4.40 -1.29
N GLY A 189 -11.17 -3.07 -1.33
CA GLY A 189 -11.81 -2.21 -0.34
C GLY A 189 -13.34 -2.23 -0.33
N TYR A 190 -13.91 -1.59 0.68
CA TYR A 190 -15.35 -1.40 0.87
C TYR A 190 -15.96 -0.74 -0.38
N CYS A 191 -17.07 -1.26 -0.89
CA CYS A 191 -17.79 -0.73 -2.05
C CYS A 191 -16.92 -0.45 -3.29
N CYS A 192 -15.74 -1.06 -3.47
CA CYS A 192 -14.82 -0.59 -4.53
C CYS A 192 -15.46 -0.68 -5.93
N PHE A 193 -16.28 -1.68 -6.25
CA PHE A 193 -17.01 -1.78 -7.52
C PHE A 193 -18.52 -1.53 -7.36
N SER A 194 -18.96 -0.89 -6.27
CA SER A 194 -20.38 -0.59 -6.07
C SER A 194 -20.91 0.28 -7.21
N ASP A 195 -22.14 0.05 -7.65
CA ASP A 195 -22.80 0.78 -8.73
C ASP A 195 -22.09 0.69 -10.10
N CYS A 196 -21.20 -0.29 -10.31
CA CYS A 196 -20.65 -0.61 -11.63
C CYS A 196 -21.69 -1.37 -12.48
N VAL A 197 -22.75 -0.68 -12.89
CA VAL A 197 -23.95 -1.29 -13.48
C VAL A 197 -23.69 -2.09 -14.76
N SER A 198 -22.67 -1.74 -15.56
CA SER A 198 -22.30 -2.46 -16.78
C SER A 198 -21.34 -3.63 -16.54
N LEU A 199 -20.81 -3.81 -15.32
CA LEU A 199 -19.82 -4.84 -15.02
C LEU A 199 -20.47 -6.21 -15.11
N SER A 200 -20.18 -6.93 -16.19
CA SER A 200 -20.80 -8.24 -16.48
C SER A 200 -19.94 -9.41 -16.05
N SER A 201 -18.64 -9.17 -15.86
CA SER A 201 -17.66 -10.18 -15.46
C SER A 201 -16.57 -9.57 -14.59
N VAL A 202 -16.16 -10.32 -13.57
CA VAL A 202 -15.00 -9.99 -12.73
C VAL A 202 -14.22 -11.27 -12.44
N THR A 203 -12.91 -11.21 -12.67
CA THR A 203 -11.99 -12.29 -12.28
C THR A 203 -11.28 -11.88 -11.00
N ILE A 204 -11.59 -12.56 -9.88
CA ILE A 204 -10.96 -12.33 -8.58
C ILE A 204 -9.80 -13.36 -8.43
N PRO A 205 -8.52 -12.93 -8.40
CA PRO A 205 -7.40 -13.85 -8.36
C PRO A 205 -7.25 -14.51 -6.98
N SER A 206 -6.63 -15.70 -6.95
CA SER A 206 -6.34 -16.48 -5.73
C SER A 206 -5.41 -15.81 -4.72
N SER A 207 -4.87 -14.65 -5.07
CA SER A 207 -4.08 -13.82 -4.18
C SER A 207 -4.93 -12.97 -3.23
N VAL A 208 -6.21 -12.74 -3.56
CA VAL A 208 -7.12 -11.91 -2.77
C VAL A 208 -7.54 -12.66 -1.51
N THR A 209 -7.23 -12.10 -0.36
CA THR A 209 -7.59 -12.67 0.96
C THR A 209 -8.74 -11.91 1.62
N SER A 210 -9.10 -10.73 1.11
CA SER A 210 -10.15 -9.88 1.68
C SER A 210 -10.91 -9.12 0.60
N ILE A 211 -12.24 -9.13 0.71
CA ILE A 211 -13.19 -8.38 -0.12
C ILE A 211 -14.07 -7.57 0.83
N GLY A 212 -14.05 -6.25 0.71
CA GLY A 212 -14.79 -5.34 1.60
C GLY A 212 -16.31 -5.41 1.44
N ASP A 213 -17.04 -4.87 2.42
CA ASP A 213 -18.50 -4.87 2.43
C ASP A 213 -19.06 -4.12 1.21
N GLY A 214 -20.17 -4.62 0.66
CA GLY A 214 -20.79 -4.03 -0.52
C GLY A 214 -19.91 -3.92 -1.76
N CYS A 215 -18.79 -4.67 -1.85
CA CYS A 215 -17.78 -4.49 -2.90
C CYS A 215 -18.36 -4.49 -4.33
N PHE A 216 -19.34 -5.34 -4.62
CA PHE A 216 -20.03 -5.43 -5.91
C PHE A 216 -21.52 -5.08 -5.81
N CYS A 217 -21.92 -4.31 -4.80
CA CYS A 217 -23.30 -3.88 -4.62
C CYS A 217 -23.81 -3.14 -5.87
N GLU A 218 -25.04 -3.44 -6.29
CA GLU A 218 -25.68 -2.86 -7.49
C GLU A 218 -24.91 -3.08 -8.81
N CYS A 219 -24.03 -4.08 -8.90
CA CYS A 219 -23.50 -4.57 -10.18
C CYS A 219 -24.57 -5.36 -10.94
N ILE A 220 -25.57 -4.67 -11.49
CA ILE A 220 -26.78 -5.28 -12.04
C ILE A 220 -26.55 -6.21 -13.22
N SER A 221 -25.46 -6.02 -13.99
CA SER A 221 -25.13 -6.85 -15.16
C SER A 221 -24.26 -8.06 -14.83
N LEU A 222 -23.78 -8.21 -13.59
CA LEU A 222 -22.87 -9.28 -13.21
C LEU A 222 -23.58 -10.63 -13.22
N ILE A 223 -23.10 -11.56 -14.05
CA ILE A 223 -23.80 -12.84 -14.33
C ILE A 223 -23.33 -13.96 -13.41
N CYS A 224 -22.01 -14.10 -13.25
CA CYS A 224 -21.41 -15.13 -12.42
C CYS A 224 -20.13 -14.63 -11.75
N VAL A 225 -19.81 -15.23 -10.60
CA VAL A 225 -18.59 -14.92 -9.83
C VAL A 225 -18.01 -16.20 -9.26
N THR A 226 -16.68 -16.32 -9.33
CA THR A 226 -15.92 -17.36 -8.61
C THR A 226 -15.14 -16.68 -7.49
N ILE A 227 -15.46 -17.05 -6.25
CA ILE A 227 -14.72 -16.59 -5.07
C ILE A 227 -13.48 -17.48 -4.90
N PRO A 228 -12.27 -16.90 -4.73
CA PRO A 228 -11.05 -17.71 -4.60
C PRO A 228 -10.94 -18.37 -3.21
N SER A 229 -10.29 -19.53 -3.16
CA SER A 229 -10.09 -20.34 -1.93
C SER A 229 -9.33 -19.63 -0.80
N SER A 230 -8.63 -18.54 -1.12
CA SER A 230 -7.94 -17.66 -0.17
C SER A 230 -8.87 -16.78 0.65
N VAL A 231 -10.14 -16.63 0.27
CA VAL A 231 -11.15 -15.84 0.99
C VAL A 231 -11.83 -16.72 2.05
N THR A 232 -11.84 -16.27 3.30
CA THR A 232 -12.43 -16.99 4.44
C THR A 232 -13.85 -16.53 4.79
N SER A 233 -14.25 -15.35 4.30
CA SER A 233 -15.55 -14.74 4.58
C SER A 233 -15.99 -13.83 3.43
N ILE A 234 -17.29 -13.80 3.16
CA ILE A 234 -17.91 -12.79 2.29
C ILE A 234 -18.71 -11.85 3.16
N SER A 235 -18.51 -10.56 2.98
CA SER A 235 -19.10 -9.47 3.75
C SER A 235 -20.58 -9.22 3.45
N ASP A 236 -21.20 -8.41 4.32
CA ASP A 236 -22.58 -7.95 4.15
C ASP A 236 -22.75 -7.21 2.80
N ASN A 237 -23.89 -7.45 2.16
CA ASN A 237 -24.29 -6.81 0.92
C ASN A 237 -23.31 -6.92 -0.27
N CYS A 238 -22.32 -7.83 -0.21
CA CYS A 238 -21.23 -7.86 -1.20
C CYS A 238 -21.71 -7.91 -2.65
N PHE A 239 -22.78 -8.66 -2.94
CA PHE A 239 -23.46 -8.72 -4.24
C PHE A 239 -24.94 -8.32 -4.13
N PHE A 240 -25.28 -7.44 -3.17
CA PHE A 240 -26.65 -6.96 -3.02
C PHE A 240 -27.12 -6.28 -4.31
N ARG A 241 -28.34 -6.58 -4.75
CA ARG A 241 -28.94 -6.07 -6.00
C ARG A 241 -28.14 -6.37 -7.28
N CYS A 242 -27.27 -7.38 -7.29
CA CYS A 242 -26.76 -7.96 -8.55
C CYS A 242 -27.85 -8.77 -9.25
N ILE A 243 -28.87 -8.12 -9.82
CA ILE A 243 -30.10 -8.79 -10.30
C ILE A 243 -29.88 -9.85 -11.39
N SER A 244 -28.77 -9.77 -12.15
CA SER A 244 -28.42 -10.75 -13.18
C SER A 244 -27.55 -11.90 -12.67
N LEU A 245 -27.16 -11.89 -11.40
CA LEU A 245 -26.25 -12.87 -10.81
C LEU A 245 -26.96 -14.21 -10.65
N SER A 246 -26.77 -15.09 -11.64
CA SER A 246 -27.42 -16.39 -11.70
C SER A 246 -26.66 -17.47 -10.96
N SER A 247 -25.34 -17.38 -10.89
CA SER A 247 -24.49 -18.40 -10.25
C SER A 247 -23.29 -17.82 -9.52
N VAL A 248 -22.95 -18.40 -8.37
CA VAL A 248 -21.73 -18.10 -7.63
C VAL A 248 -21.06 -19.40 -7.19
N THR A 249 -19.77 -19.51 -7.48
CA THR A 249 -18.92 -20.58 -6.92
C THR A 249 -18.19 -20.04 -5.70
N ILE A 250 -18.40 -20.68 -4.55
CA ILE A 250 -17.71 -20.38 -3.29
C ILE A 250 -16.83 -21.55 -2.87
N PRO A 251 -15.64 -21.29 -2.29
CA PRO A 251 -14.77 -22.36 -1.82
C PRO A 251 -15.24 -22.94 -0.49
N LEU A 252 -14.85 -24.18 -0.18
CA LEU A 252 -15.10 -24.83 1.12
C LEU A 252 -14.45 -24.09 2.31
N SER A 253 -13.47 -23.21 2.06
CA SER A 253 -12.82 -22.39 3.08
C SER A 253 -13.69 -21.26 3.64
N ILE A 254 -14.84 -20.96 3.02
CA ILE A 254 -15.75 -19.92 3.51
C ILE A 254 -16.44 -20.37 4.80
N THR A 255 -16.18 -19.61 5.86
CA THR A 255 -16.78 -19.84 7.20
C THR A 255 -17.92 -18.88 7.51
N LEU A 256 -17.99 -17.74 6.82
CA LEU A 256 -18.98 -16.68 7.06
C LEU A 256 -19.47 -16.08 5.73
N ILE A 257 -20.78 -15.96 5.59
CA ILE A 257 -21.44 -15.22 4.51
C ILE A 257 -22.31 -14.15 5.17
N GLY A 258 -22.08 -12.90 4.79
CA GLY A 258 -22.76 -11.74 5.34
C GLY A 258 -24.25 -11.67 4.97
N ILE A 259 -24.95 -10.79 5.68
CA ILE A 259 -26.38 -10.53 5.50
C ILE A 259 -26.61 -9.93 4.12
N GLN A 260 -27.67 -10.40 3.43
CA GLN A 260 -28.06 -9.92 2.09
C GLN A 260 -26.91 -9.95 1.06
N CYS A 261 -25.94 -10.84 1.26
CA CYS A 261 -24.76 -10.95 0.40
C CYS A 261 -25.11 -11.27 -1.06
N PHE A 262 -26.04 -12.20 -1.30
CA PHE A 262 -26.47 -12.62 -2.64
C PHE A 262 -27.97 -12.34 -2.86
N PRO A 263 -28.39 -12.07 -4.11
CA PRO A 263 -29.80 -12.08 -4.49
C PRO A 263 -30.48 -13.42 -4.20
N SER A 264 -31.80 -13.40 -3.99
CA SER A 264 -32.59 -14.60 -3.66
C SER A 264 -32.58 -15.68 -4.75
N ASN A 265 -32.30 -15.31 -6.00
CA ASN A 265 -32.39 -16.19 -7.17
C ASN A 265 -31.03 -16.72 -7.62
N THR A 266 -29.97 -16.51 -6.84
CA THR A 266 -28.61 -16.92 -7.20
C THR A 266 -28.35 -18.37 -6.79
N GLU A 267 -27.91 -19.20 -7.74
CA GLU A 267 -27.46 -20.57 -7.48
C GLU A 267 -26.05 -20.54 -6.85
N ILE A 268 -25.86 -21.22 -5.72
CA ILE A 268 -24.57 -21.26 -5.01
C ILE A 268 -23.96 -22.65 -5.16
N HIS A 269 -22.81 -22.73 -5.83
CA HIS A 269 -21.98 -23.93 -5.96
C HIS A 269 -20.84 -23.89 -4.94
N ARG A 270 -20.52 -25.03 -4.34
CA ARG A 270 -19.42 -25.15 -3.38
C ARG A 270 -18.32 -26.06 -3.96
N ASP A 271 -17.10 -25.52 -4.05
CA ASP A 271 -15.92 -26.21 -4.58
C ASP A 271 -14.75 -26.26 -3.58
#